data_AF-A0A4R9VDQ1-F1
#
_entry.id   AF-A0A4R9VDQ1-F1
#
_cell.length_a   1.000
_cell.length_b   1.000
_cell.length_c   1.000
_cell.angle_alpha   90.00
_cell.angle_beta   90.00
_cell.angle_gamma   90.00
#
_symmetry.space_group_name_H-M   'P 1'
#
loop_
_entity.id
_entity.type
_entity.pdbx_description
1 polymer ?
#
loop_
_entity_poly.entity_id
_entity_poly.type
_entity_poly.pdbx_seq_one_letter_code
_entity_poly.pdbx_strand_id
1 'polypeptide(L)'
;GGAKIYLKREDLNHTGAHKINNALGQALLAKRMGKNKLVAETGAGQHGVASATAAALFDMELVVFMGEEDIKRQELNVFRMELLGAKVEPVTEGQGTLSDAVNKAL
;
A
#
# COMPACT_ATOMS: atom_id res chain seq x y z
N GLY A 1 38.40 6.74 -10.27
CA GLY A 1 36.98 6.75 -10.71
C GLY A 1 36.90 6.11 -12.08
N GLY A 2 36.12 5.04 -12.22
CA GLY A 2 35.99 4.28 -13.48
C GLY A 2 34.91 3.20 -13.44
N ALA A 3 34.02 3.25 -12.44
CA ALA A 3 32.95 2.27 -12.29
C ALA A 3 31.83 2.57 -13.28
N LYS A 4 31.27 1.53 -13.89
CA LYS A 4 30.02 1.61 -14.64
C LYS A 4 28.86 1.46 -13.65
N ILE A 5 28.06 2.51 -13.49
CA ILE A 5 26.91 2.52 -12.60
C ILE A 5 25.66 2.33 -13.44
N TYR A 6 24.88 1.31 -13.11
CA TYR A 6 23.59 1.03 -13.74
C TYR A 6 22.49 1.16 -12.70
N LEU A 7 21.41 1.85 -13.08
CA LEU A 7 20.23 2.04 -12.24
C LEU A 7 19.08 1.22 -12.83
N LYS A 8 18.60 0.22 -12.09
CA LYS A 8 17.36 -0.48 -12.45
C LYS A 8 16.18 0.43 -12.10
N ARG A 9 15.53 0.98 -13.14
CA ARG A 9 14.56 2.08 -13.05
C ARG A 9 13.17 1.65 -12.61
N GLU A 10 13.04 1.09 -11.40
CA GLU A 10 11.72 0.75 -10.80
C GLU A 10 10.92 2.00 -10.41
N ASP A 11 11.55 3.18 -10.39
CA ASP A 11 10.90 4.47 -10.20
C ASP A 11 9.96 4.85 -11.36
N LEU A 12 10.14 4.22 -12.53
CA LEU A 12 9.28 4.43 -13.70
C LEU A 12 8.04 3.54 -13.71
N ASN A 13 7.92 2.60 -12.76
CA ASN A 13 6.73 1.77 -12.66
C ASN A 13 5.51 2.62 -12.33
N HIS A 14 4.32 2.12 -12.68
CA HIS A 14 3.08 2.72 -12.19
C HIS A 14 3.11 2.80 -10.65
N THR A 15 2.53 3.85 -10.08
CA THR A 15 2.67 4.25 -8.67
C THR A 15 4.08 4.68 -8.21
N GLY A 16 5.10 4.65 -9.09
CA GLY A 16 6.43 5.22 -8.84
C GLY A 16 7.38 4.35 -8.01
N ALA A 17 7.08 3.06 -7.81
CA ALA A 17 7.93 2.15 -7.04
C ALA A 17 7.72 0.68 -7.44
N HIS A 18 8.68 -0.18 -7.08
CA HIS A 18 8.61 -1.63 -7.31
C HIS A 18 7.45 -2.35 -6.60
N LYS A 19 6.80 -1.71 -5.62
CA LYS A 19 5.74 -2.33 -4.80
C LYS A 19 4.50 -2.73 -5.61
N ILE A 20 4.23 -2.05 -6.74
CA ILE A 20 3.10 -2.37 -7.61
C ILE A 20 3.18 -3.80 -8.17
N ASN A 21 4.40 -4.30 -8.40
CA ASN A 21 4.62 -5.65 -8.95
C ASN A 21 4.05 -6.73 -8.02
N ASN A 22 4.30 -6.60 -6.71
CA ASN A 22 3.78 -7.53 -5.71
C ASN A 22 2.26 -7.33 -5.50
N ALA A 23 1.80 -6.08 -5.42
CA ALA A 23 0.37 -5.78 -5.20
C ALA A 23 -0.51 -6.39 -6.29
N LEU A 24 -0.11 -6.29 -7.57
CA LEU A 24 -0.82 -6.91 -8.68
C LEU A 24 -0.84 -8.45 -8.57
N GLY A 25 0.29 -9.07 -8.23
CA GLY A 25 0.37 -10.52 -8.05
C GLY A 25 -0.54 -11.04 -6.93
N GLN A 26 -0.55 -10.35 -5.79
CA GLN A 26 -1.40 -10.70 -4.65
C GLN A 26 -2.89 -10.49 -4.96
N ALA A 27 -3.26 -9.39 -5.62
CA ALA A 27 -4.63 -9.14 -6.02
C ALA A 27 -5.14 -10.18 -7.04
N LEU A 28 -4.30 -10.59 -7.99
CA LEU A 28 -4.63 -11.69 -8.92
C LEU A 28 -4.84 -13.02 -8.19
N LEU A 29 -4.00 -13.32 -7.20
CA LEU A 29 -4.16 -14.52 -6.37
C LEU A 29 -5.46 -14.47 -5.56
N ALA A 30 -5.74 -13.35 -4.90
CA ALA A 30 -6.99 -13.14 -4.16
C ALA A 30 -8.22 -13.31 -5.05
N LYS A 31 -8.19 -12.76 -6.28
CA LYS A 31 -9.25 -12.92 -7.28
C LYS A 31 -9.45 -14.39 -7.62
N ARG A 32 -8.36 -15.12 -7.86
CA ARG A 32 -8.39 -16.56 -8.14
C ARG A 32 -8.96 -17.37 -6.97
N MET A 33 -8.73 -16.92 -5.72
CA MET A 33 -9.29 -17.51 -4.52
C MET A 33 -10.77 -17.13 -4.26
N GLY A 34 -11.39 -16.35 -5.15
CA GLY A 34 -12.77 -15.88 -5.00
C GLY A 34 -12.94 -14.81 -3.92
N LYS A 35 -11.87 -14.11 -3.54
CA LYS A 35 -11.93 -13.00 -2.59
C LYS A 35 -12.26 -11.70 -3.32
N ASN A 36 -13.10 -10.89 -2.69
CA ASN A 36 -13.51 -9.56 -3.13
C ASN A 36 -13.03 -8.45 -2.18
N LYS A 37 -12.35 -8.81 -1.09
CA LYS A 37 -11.81 -7.88 -0.10
C LYS A 37 -10.34 -8.16 0.13
N LEU A 38 -9.57 -7.09 0.28
CA LEU A 38 -8.17 -7.08 0.63
C LEU A 38 -7.96 -6.29 1.92
N VAL A 39 -6.90 -6.65 2.64
CA VAL A 39 -6.41 -5.92 3.79
C VAL A 39 -4.92 -5.70 3.58
N ALA A 40 -4.44 -4.51 3.93
CA ALA A 40 -3.03 -4.19 3.92
C ALA A 40 -2.68 -3.27 5.09
N GLU A 41 -1.39 -3.18 5.41
CA GLU A 41 -0.84 -2.19 6.31
C GLU A 41 0.14 -1.26 5.58
N THR A 42 0.36 -0.07 6.12
CA THR A 42 1.42 0.81 5.60
C THR A 42 1.91 1.79 6.65
N GLY A 43 3.18 2.18 6.53
CA GLY A 43 3.77 3.30 7.27
C GLY A 43 3.86 4.51 6.35
N ALA A 44 4.96 4.64 5.60
CA ALA A 44 5.18 5.76 4.66
C ALA A 44 4.12 5.92 3.53
N GLY A 45 3.23 4.94 3.33
CA GLY A 45 2.10 5.02 2.38
C GLY A 45 2.32 4.34 1.02
N GLN A 46 3.57 4.06 0.64
CA GLN A 46 3.88 3.51 -0.69
C GLN A 46 3.30 2.10 -0.93
N HIS A 47 3.25 1.25 0.10
CA HIS A 47 2.61 -0.06 -0.02
C HIS A 47 1.08 0.10 -0.15
N GLY A 48 0.48 0.92 0.71
CA GLY A 48 -0.94 1.19 0.67
C GLY A 48 -1.41 1.79 -0.67
N VAL A 49 -0.67 2.72 -1.27
CA VAL A 49 -0.99 3.27 -2.61
C VAL A 49 -0.91 2.19 -3.69
N ALA A 50 0.10 1.32 -3.66
CA ALA A 50 0.22 0.22 -4.60
C ALA A 50 -0.93 -0.79 -4.45
N SER A 51 -1.28 -1.14 -3.21
CA SER A 51 -2.41 -2.04 -2.89
C SER A 51 -3.76 -1.44 -3.29
N ALA A 52 -3.98 -0.14 -3.04
CA ALA A 52 -5.19 0.58 -3.45
C ALA A 52 -5.33 0.62 -4.97
N THR A 53 -4.23 0.83 -5.68
CA THR A 53 -4.21 0.82 -7.16
C THR A 53 -4.59 -0.57 -7.69
N ALA A 54 -4.01 -1.63 -7.11
CA ALA A 54 -4.34 -2.99 -7.52
C ALA A 54 -5.80 -3.35 -7.18
N ALA A 55 -6.29 -2.99 -5.98
CA ALA A 55 -7.66 -3.23 -5.56
C ALA A 55 -8.67 -2.53 -6.49
N ALA A 56 -8.43 -1.26 -6.82
CA ALA A 56 -9.25 -0.50 -7.75
C ALA A 56 -9.28 -1.13 -9.15
N LEU A 57 -8.13 -1.61 -9.66
CA LEU A 57 -8.05 -2.29 -10.96
C LEU A 57 -8.87 -3.59 -11.01
N PHE A 58 -9.00 -4.29 -9.88
CA PHE A 58 -9.67 -5.58 -9.81
C PHE A 58 -11.07 -5.53 -9.17
N ASP A 59 -11.62 -4.33 -8.98
CA ASP A 59 -12.93 -4.10 -8.34
C ASP A 59 -13.05 -4.74 -6.96
N MET A 60 -12.00 -4.63 -6.14
CA MET A 60 -11.94 -5.17 -4.78
C MET A 60 -12.05 -4.06 -3.73
N GLU A 61 -12.75 -4.36 -2.63
CA GLU A 61 -12.70 -3.51 -1.45
C GLU A 61 -11.33 -3.62 -0.79
N LEU A 62 -10.74 -2.51 -0.37
CA LEU A 62 -9.47 -2.49 0.37
C LEU A 62 -9.60 -1.68 1.66
N VAL A 63 -9.17 -2.29 2.77
CA VAL A 63 -8.89 -1.58 4.01
C VAL A 63 -7.38 -1.52 4.22
N VAL A 64 -6.85 -0.32 4.47
CA VAL A 64 -5.44 -0.08 4.75
C VAL A 64 -5.29 0.40 6.19
N PHE A 65 -4.62 -0.38 7.04
CA PHE A 65 -4.26 0.04 8.37
C PHE A 65 -2.99 0.89 8.35
N MET A 66 -3.03 2.06 9.00
CA MET A 66 -1.91 2.98 9.01
C MET A 66 -1.83 3.67 10.38
N GLY A 67 -0.62 3.78 10.93
CA GLY A 67 -0.40 4.43 12.21
C GLY A 67 -0.87 5.88 12.21
N GLU A 68 -1.50 6.36 13.30
CA GLU A 68 -2.06 7.72 13.36
C GLU A 68 -0.98 8.81 13.10
N GLU A 69 0.24 8.62 13.62
CA GLU A 69 1.34 9.55 13.35
C GLU A 69 1.74 9.52 11.87
N ASP A 70 1.76 8.34 11.25
CA ASP A 70 2.14 8.18 9.85
C ASP A 70 1.07 8.78 8.92
N ILE A 71 -0.22 8.69 9.28
CA ILE A 71 -1.32 9.35 8.56
C ILE A 71 -1.08 10.87 8.51
N LYS A 72 -0.79 11.49 9.67
CA LYS A 72 -0.51 12.93 9.76
C LYS A 72 0.74 13.33 8.97
N ARG A 73 1.77 12.47 8.95
CA ARG A 73 3.02 12.76 8.22
C ARG A 73 2.90 12.53 6.70
N GLN A 74 1.99 11.66 6.27
CA GLN A 74 1.89 11.18 4.88
C GLN A 74 0.50 11.43 4.28
N GLU A 75 -0.12 12.55 4.63
CA GLU A 75 -1.48 12.93 4.20
C GLU A 75 -1.70 12.79 2.69
N LEU A 76 -0.70 13.12 1.87
CA LEU A 76 -0.84 13.00 0.41
C LEU A 76 -0.97 11.54 -0.05
N ASN A 77 -0.29 10.59 0.61
CA ASN A 77 -0.45 9.17 0.29
C ASN A 77 -1.77 8.63 0.83
N VAL A 78 -2.24 9.11 1.98
CA VAL A 78 -3.59 8.82 2.50
C VAL A 78 -4.64 9.27 1.49
N PHE A 79 -4.57 10.53 1.06
CA PHE A 79 -5.46 11.10 0.05
C PHE A 79 -5.45 10.30 -1.26
N ARG A 80 -4.27 9.85 -1.73
CA ARG A 80 -4.17 9.00 -2.93
C ARG A 80 -4.86 7.65 -2.76
N MET A 81 -4.72 7.02 -1.59
CA MET A 81 -5.41 5.75 -1.30
C MET A 81 -6.92 5.94 -1.29
N GLU A 82 -7.41 7.01 -0.65
CA GLU A 82 -8.84 7.33 -0.60
C GLU A 82 -9.42 7.69 -1.98
N LEU A 83 -8.66 8.43 -2.79
CA LEU A 83 -9.05 8.74 -4.18
C LEU A 83 -9.19 7.49 -5.05
N LEU A 84 -8.43 6.43 -4.74
CA LEU A 84 -8.53 5.12 -5.37
C LEU A 84 -9.63 4.24 -4.77
N GLY A 85 -10.39 4.75 -3.79
CA GLY A 85 -11.51 4.05 -3.16
C GLY A 85 -11.14 3.14 -1.99
N ALA A 86 -9.88 3.16 -1.53
CA ALA A 86 -9.49 2.41 -0.35
C ALA A 86 -9.93 3.11 0.94
N LYS A 87 -10.32 2.34 1.96
CA LYS A 87 -10.56 2.85 3.31
C LYS A 87 -9.26 2.84 4.10
N VAL A 88 -8.81 4.00 4.59
CA VAL A 88 -7.64 4.09 5.48
C VAL A 88 -8.12 4.08 6.93
N GLU A 89 -7.72 3.08 7.71
CA GLU A 89 -8.07 2.94 9.11
C GLU A 89 -6.89 3.33 10.01
N PRO A 90 -7.04 4.37 10.85
CA PRO A 90 -5.99 4.80 11.76
C PRO A 90 -5.79 3.78 12.87
N VAL A 91 -4.52 3.49 13.17
CA VAL A 91 -4.14 2.68 14.33
C VAL A 91 -3.63 3.59 15.42
N THR A 92 -4.40 3.65 16.51
CA THR A 92 -4.17 4.50 17.69
C THR A 92 -3.66 3.72 18.90
N GLU A 93 -3.64 2.39 18.80
CA GLU A 93 -3.09 1.51 19.83
C GLU A 93 -1.56 1.49 19.72
N GLY A 94 -0.86 1.34 20.85
CA GLY A 94 0.60 1.30 20.86
C GLY A 94 1.25 2.65 20.56
N GLN A 95 2.31 2.65 19.73
CA GLN A 95 3.01 3.87 19.33
C GLN A 95 2.37 4.54 18.10
N GLY A 96 1.36 3.92 17.50
CA GLY A 96 0.69 4.45 16.31
C GLY A 96 1.62 4.46 15.08
N THR A 97 2.41 3.40 14.89
CA THR A 97 3.38 3.24 13.80
C THR A 97 3.14 1.96 12.99
N LEU A 98 3.98 1.67 11.97
CA LEU A 98 3.86 0.49 11.11
C LEU A 98 3.71 -0.84 11.88
N SER A 99 4.46 -1.06 12.97
CA SER A 99 4.35 -2.32 13.75
C SER A 99 2.95 -2.54 14.32
N ASP A 100 2.31 -1.46 14.78
CA ASP A 100 0.95 -1.53 15.32
C ASP A 100 -0.06 -1.78 14.19
N ALA A 101 0.19 -1.21 13.01
CA ALA A 101 -0.64 -1.42 11.83
C ALA A 101 -0.60 -2.87 11.30
N VAL A 102 0.56 -3.55 11.35
CA VAL A 102 0.68 -4.97 11.00
C VAL A 102 -0.23 -5.82 11.90
N ASN A 103 -0.22 -5.57 13.21
CA ASN A 103 -0.99 -6.37 14.17
C ASN A 103 -2.51 -6.22 13.99
N LYS A 104 -2.99 -5.06 13.56
CA LYS A 104 -4.42 -4.83 13.24
C LYS A 104 -4.85 -5.45 11.92
N ALA A 105 -3.92 -5.60 10.98
CA ALA A 105 -4.19 -6.12 9.64
C ALA A 105 -4.33 -7.66 9.60
N LEU A 106 -3.75 -8.37 10.58
CA LEU A 106 -3.75 -9.84 10.71
C LEU A 106 -4.89 -10.34 11.61
#